data_AF-A0A956N5F7-F1
#
_entry.id   AF-A0A956N5F7-F1
#
_cell.length_a   1.000
_cell.length_b   1.000
_cell.length_c   1.000
_cell.angle_alpha   90.00
_cell.angle_beta   90.00
_cell.angle_gamma   90.00
#
_symmetry.space_group_name_H-M   'P 1'
#
loop_
_entity.id
_entity.type
_entity.pdbx_description
1 polymer ?
#
loop_
_entity_poly.entity_id
_entity_poly.type
_entity_poly.pdbx_seq_one_letter_code
_entity_poly.pdbx_strand_id
1 'polypeptide(L)'
;MRARTARFIAIVLGSFGLAADSIPGALAGAPPVWNREVDGTIFDAFGPVGGAWLGGLDRARPQFVDIDADSDPDLFVAEEDGRLRFYRNDGTAGAPSFRFVTDDYSGKHEFYFTRFVDIDSDGDQDLLVEAPAFEEEGPDGNVALRPGGFLYRNEGTPLEPEWVLDSPRTDGYFADENGLPIGFDTTAPDFVDLDGDGDPDLLMGVATGAIILYRNVGAPTAPVFRYETNSYQDVLIIFGACNPELAEPTTLGDWWRSQGPTPRHGFMLFSFFDVDDDSRPDLFVGDSNNSNVYYFTNVGGSPDPNFQCVSEAFFPDSTGGQGLFSRQLVSAFADLDGDGDADCVVGAGVEVTTPVTLWQFRNDGSPTIPNYRFVTSRYLDEFDLGRRTAPLLVDFEGDGRLDLYVGIESEQHISQYGNIGTASDPQFALFDERWRPMPLTSAITPESADLDSDGDLDLFVGVSSGAVRWFRNEGPPAAPAFVEVTTDSAFGEPSSKRIRRATRQQATPRFLDEDSDGDLDLLVGRWQTGQDGNATILLFRNDGTPTVPDLVLASEDWRGLGPFGRSVAPALGDLDGDSDLDLIVGLADGVVRGYRNVGTPAHAQFVPDGAPALDVGR
;
A
#
# COMPACT_ATOMS: atom_id res chain seq x y z
N MET A 1 10.36 -36.91 -6.32
CA MET A 1 10.95 -36.26 -7.51
C MET A 1 10.73 -34.78 -7.32
N ARG A 2 11.79 -34.04 -6.96
CA ARG A 2 11.71 -32.60 -6.72
C ARG A 2 11.84 -31.91 -8.07
N ALA A 3 10.76 -31.33 -8.58
CA ALA A 3 10.83 -30.36 -9.67
C ALA A 3 11.63 -29.16 -9.14
N ARG A 4 12.70 -28.78 -9.83
CA ARG A 4 13.45 -27.57 -9.54
C ARG A 4 12.64 -26.43 -10.13
N THR A 5 11.95 -25.68 -9.29
CA THR A 5 11.26 -24.42 -9.62
C THR A 5 12.32 -23.42 -10.10
N ALA A 6 12.08 -22.79 -11.25
CA ALA A 6 12.87 -21.66 -11.70
C ALA A 6 12.57 -20.48 -10.76
N ARG A 7 13.62 -19.89 -10.18
CA ARG A 7 13.52 -18.76 -9.27
C ARG A 7 13.25 -17.49 -10.09
N PHE A 8 12.09 -16.90 -9.94
CA PHE A 8 11.77 -15.60 -10.55
C PHE A 8 11.98 -14.52 -9.50
N ILE A 9 13.18 -13.91 -9.52
CA ILE A 9 13.46 -12.69 -8.76
C ILE A 9 12.56 -11.59 -9.33
N ALA A 10 11.98 -10.78 -8.42
CA ALA A 10 11.12 -9.62 -8.70
C ALA A 10 11.47 -8.93 -10.03
N ILE A 11 10.45 -8.64 -10.85
CA ILE A 11 10.57 -8.08 -12.20
C ILE A 11 11.26 -6.72 -12.14
N VAL A 12 12.58 -6.78 -12.21
CA VAL A 12 13.51 -5.72 -12.59
C VAL A 12 14.25 -6.28 -13.80
N LEU A 13 13.53 -6.42 -14.90
CA LEU A 13 14.17 -6.69 -16.19
C LEU A 13 14.78 -5.38 -16.66
N GLY A 14 16.00 -5.11 -16.18
CA GLY A 14 16.94 -4.29 -16.93
C GLY A 14 17.27 -4.99 -18.24
N SER A 15 17.42 -4.24 -19.31
CA SER A 15 17.86 -4.74 -20.62
C SER A 15 19.25 -5.39 -20.51
N PHE A 16 19.31 -6.70 -20.25
CA PHE A 16 20.54 -7.46 -20.26
C PHE A 16 20.54 -8.50 -21.38
N GLY A 17 21.51 -8.36 -22.28
CA GLY A 17 22.04 -9.50 -23.04
C GLY A 17 22.90 -10.36 -22.12
N LEU A 18 22.28 -11.31 -21.42
CA LEU A 18 23.00 -12.43 -20.81
C LEU A 18 22.82 -13.68 -21.67
N ALA A 19 23.93 -14.40 -21.89
CA ALA A 19 23.92 -15.68 -22.58
C ALA A 19 22.94 -16.63 -21.89
N ALA A 20 22.05 -17.21 -22.70
CA ALA A 20 21.03 -18.17 -22.30
C ALA A 20 21.61 -19.32 -21.46
N ASP A 21 21.55 -19.20 -20.13
CA ASP A 21 21.50 -20.39 -19.28
C ASP A 21 20.09 -20.96 -19.43
N SER A 22 20.04 -22.13 -20.07
CA SER A 22 18.84 -22.81 -20.53
C SER A 22 17.72 -22.84 -19.48
N ILE A 23 16.63 -22.12 -19.76
CA ILE A 23 15.33 -22.34 -19.13
C ILE A 23 14.98 -23.83 -19.31
N PRO A 24 14.71 -24.60 -18.24
CA PRO A 24 14.20 -25.96 -18.39
C PRO A 24 12.90 -25.89 -19.17
N GLY A 25 12.92 -26.41 -20.40
CA GLY A 25 11.86 -26.20 -21.39
C GLY A 25 10.46 -26.22 -20.78
N ALA A 26 9.80 -25.07 -20.85
CA ALA A 26 8.37 -24.99 -20.64
C ALA A 26 7.72 -26.05 -21.55
N LEU A 27 6.77 -26.81 -21.00
CA LEU A 27 5.98 -27.74 -21.80
C LEU A 27 5.31 -26.93 -22.92
N ALA A 28 5.80 -27.10 -24.16
CA ALA A 28 5.27 -26.40 -25.31
C ALA A 28 3.74 -26.56 -25.36
N GLY A 29 3.01 -25.46 -25.18
CA GLY A 29 1.56 -25.37 -25.33
C GLY A 29 0.73 -25.12 -24.07
N ALA A 30 1.32 -24.95 -22.88
CA ALA A 30 0.59 -24.44 -21.71
C ALA A 30 0.92 -22.95 -21.47
N PRO A 31 -0.06 -22.11 -21.09
CA PRO A 31 0.23 -20.73 -20.69
C PRO A 31 1.17 -20.71 -19.47
N PRO A 32 2.05 -19.70 -19.34
CA PRO A 32 2.90 -19.55 -18.17
C PRO A 32 2.03 -19.39 -16.90
N VAL A 33 2.54 -19.89 -15.77
CA VAL A 33 1.91 -19.67 -14.46
C VAL A 33 2.78 -18.68 -13.70
N TRP A 34 2.22 -17.52 -13.41
CA TRP A 34 2.87 -16.49 -12.60
C TRP A 34 2.75 -16.85 -11.12
N ASN A 35 3.87 -16.95 -10.42
CA ASN A 35 3.91 -17.07 -8.96
C ASN A 35 4.66 -15.86 -8.40
N ARG A 36 4.13 -15.26 -7.34
CA ARG A 36 4.91 -14.31 -6.53
C ARG A 36 5.89 -15.12 -5.67
N GLU A 37 7.19 -14.92 -5.89
CA GLU A 37 8.24 -15.45 -5.02
C GLU A 37 8.84 -14.29 -4.20
N VAL A 38 8.98 -14.52 -2.88
CA VAL A 38 9.56 -13.57 -1.92
C VAL A 38 10.92 -14.17 -1.51
N ASP A 39 11.95 -13.88 -2.29
CA ASP A 39 13.30 -14.44 -2.13
C ASP A 39 14.36 -13.32 -2.13
N GLY A 40 15.50 -13.54 -1.47
CA GLY A 40 16.61 -12.61 -1.37
C GLY A 40 16.63 -11.83 -0.05
N THR A 41 17.83 -11.59 0.49
CA THR A 41 18.00 -10.93 1.79
C THR A 41 18.42 -9.47 1.60
N ILE A 42 17.61 -8.54 2.12
CA ILE A 42 18.00 -7.15 2.30
C ILE A 42 18.60 -6.98 3.69
N PHE A 43 19.66 -6.20 3.80
CA PHE A 43 20.24 -5.76 5.06
C PHE A 43 20.10 -4.24 5.19
N ASP A 44 19.51 -3.80 6.29
CA ASP A 44 19.49 -2.40 6.69
C ASP A 44 20.48 -2.13 7.84
N ALA A 45 20.40 -0.95 8.47
CA ALA A 45 21.28 -0.58 9.57
C ALA A 45 21.15 -1.48 10.81
N PHE A 46 20.08 -2.27 10.93
CA PHE A 46 19.75 -3.12 12.07
C PHE A 46 20.02 -4.61 11.81
N GLY A 47 20.13 -5.03 10.54
CA GLY A 47 20.44 -6.41 10.17
C GLY A 47 19.65 -6.89 8.96
N PRO A 48 19.48 -8.22 8.78
CA PRO A 48 18.65 -8.76 7.72
C PRO A 48 17.18 -8.43 7.99
N VAL A 49 16.48 -7.94 6.95
CA VAL A 49 15.06 -7.56 7.01
C VAL A 49 14.18 -8.76 6.66
N GLY A 50 13.32 -9.18 7.58
CA GLY A 50 12.48 -10.38 7.43
C GLY A 50 11.42 -10.27 6.34
N GLY A 51 10.76 -9.10 6.22
CA GLY A 51 9.65 -8.83 5.30
C GLY A 51 10.05 -8.07 4.02
N ALA A 52 11.27 -8.28 3.52
CA ALA A 52 11.88 -7.36 2.56
C ALA A 52 11.18 -7.19 1.19
N TRP A 53 10.32 -8.13 0.80
CA TRP A 53 9.64 -8.11 -0.51
C TRP A 53 8.12 -8.18 -0.39
N LEU A 54 7.60 -7.76 0.78
CA LEU A 54 6.16 -7.74 1.03
C LEU A 54 5.46 -6.50 0.43
N GLY A 55 6.21 -5.46 0.08
CA GLY A 55 5.71 -4.27 -0.61
C GLY A 55 5.37 -3.09 0.31
N GLY A 56 5.82 -3.11 1.57
CA GLY A 56 5.53 -2.05 2.55
C GLY A 56 4.04 -1.94 2.87
N LEU A 57 3.64 -0.93 3.64
CA LEU A 57 2.23 -0.64 3.93
C LEU A 57 1.88 0.74 3.34
N ASP A 58 0.59 0.99 3.08
CA ASP A 58 0.12 2.23 2.45
C ASP A 58 -0.91 2.94 3.35
N ARG A 59 -1.90 2.23 3.89
CA ARG A 59 -2.84 2.72 4.93
C ARG A 59 -3.19 1.63 5.91
N ALA A 60 -2.18 1.19 6.64
CA ALA A 60 -2.26 0.07 7.58
C ALA A 60 -3.34 0.25 8.66
N ARG A 61 -4.21 -0.75 8.79
CA ARG A 61 -5.20 -0.85 9.88
C ARG A 61 -5.01 -2.15 10.63
N PRO A 62 -4.14 -2.16 11.67
CA PRO A 62 -3.90 -3.38 12.44
C PRO A 62 -5.15 -3.81 13.21
N GLN A 63 -5.31 -5.11 13.36
CA GLN A 63 -6.28 -5.78 14.21
C GLN A 63 -5.61 -7.02 14.81
N PHE A 64 -5.81 -7.25 16.10
CA PHE A 64 -5.39 -8.47 16.76
C PHE A 64 -6.60 -9.41 16.89
N VAL A 65 -6.46 -10.63 16.41
CA VAL A 65 -7.55 -11.61 16.35
C VAL A 65 -6.96 -12.99 16.59
N ASP A 66 -7.47 -13.74 17.55
CA ASP A 66 -7.15 -15.17 17.70
C ASP A 66 -7.92 -15.96 16.63
N ILE A 67 -7.44 -15.92 15.38
CA ILE A 67 -8.19 -16.46 14.24
C ILE A 67 -8.11 -17.98 14.19
N ASP A 68 -7.14 -18.62 14.84
CA ASP A 68 -6.99 -20.07 14.85
C ASP A 68 -7.36 -20.75 16.19
N ALA A 69 -7.86 -19.96 17.13
CA ALA A 69 -8.36 -20.37 18.44
C ALA A 69 -7.28 -21.06 19.31
N ASP A 70 -6.03 -20.63 19.20
CA ASP A 70 -4.91 -21.14 19.97
C ASP A 70 -4.59 -20.30 21.24
N SER A 71 -5.41 -19.27 21.49
CA SER A 71 -5.32 -18.34 22.62
C SER A 71 -4.12 -17.39 22.55
N ASP A 72 -3.50 -17.23 21.39
CA ASP A 72 -2.67 -16.08 21.11
C ASP A 72 -3.21 -15.23 19.93
N PRO A 73 -3.08 -13.90 20.00
CA PRO A 73 -3.63 -13.05 18.96
C PRO A 73 -2.71 -13.04 17.74
N ASP A 74 -3.30 -13.32 16.58
CA ASP A 74 -2.71 -13.06 15.28
C ASP A 74 -2.84 -11.61 14.86
N LEU A 75 -1.96 -11.16 13.97
CA LEU A 75 -1.98 -9.80 13.43
C LEU A 75 -2.56 -9.79 12.01
N PHE A 76 -3.64 -9.04 11.87
CA PHE A 76 -4.21 -8.67 10.58
C PHE A 76 -3.97 -7.20 10.28
N VAL A 77 -3.66 -6.88 9.03
CA VAL A 77 -3.49 -5.48 8.59
C VAL A 77 -4.30 -5.27 7.31
N ALA A 78 -5.35 -4.45 7.41
CA ALA A 78 -6.10 -4.03 6.23
C ALA A 78 -5.41 -2.85 5.54
N GLU A 79 -5.30 -2.90 4.21
CA GLU A 79 -4.66 -1.87 3.37
C GLU A 79 -5.66 -0.98 2.62
N GLU A 80 -5.18 0.05 1.92
CA GLU A 80 -6.01 1.01 1.17
C GLU A 80 -6.87 0.36 0.06
N ASP A 81 -6.43 -0.77 -0.48
CA ASP A 81 -7.14 -1.55 -1.51
C ASP A 81 -8.08 -2.63 -0.92
N GLY A 82 -8.18 -2.72 0.40
CA GLY A 82 -9.04 -3.68 1.11
C GLY A 82 -8.43 -5.03 1.31
N ARG A 83 -7.24 -5.26 0.76
CA ARG A 83 -6.50 -6.49 1.00
C ARG A 83 -6.22 -6.62 2.49
N LEU A 84 -6.41 -7.84 2.97
CA LEU A 84 -6.25 -8.18 4.36
C LEU A 84 -5.00 -9.04 4.51
N ARG A 85 -3.91 -8.40 4.94
CA ARG A 85 -2.66 -9.11 5.22
C ARG A 85 -2.81 -9.87 6.53
N PHE A 86 -2.31 -11.10 6.53
CA PHE A 86 -2.31 -11.99 7.68
C PHE A 86 -0.88 -12.36 8.06
N TYR A 87 -0.54 -12.08 9.31
CA TYR A 87 0.68 -12.52 9.96
C TYR A 87 0.30 -13.41 11.13
N ARG A 88 0.61 -14.71 11.02
CA ARG A 88 0.35 -15.64 12.11
C ARG A 88 1.37 -15.46 13.22
N ASN A 89 0.93 -15.43 14.45
CA ASN A 89 1.78 -15.50 15.62
C ASN A 89 2.27 -16.94 15.81
N ASP A 90 3.54 -17.22 15.51
CA ASP A 90 4.16 -18.52 15.79
C ASP A 90 4.79 -18.56 17.21
N GLY A 91 4.54 -17.53 18.02
CA GLY A 91 5.13 -17.30 19.33
C GLY A 91 4.22 -17.73 20.49
N THR A 92 3.88 -16.75 21.33
CA THR A 92 2.88 -16.87 22.40
C THR A 92 2.18 -15.53 22.54
N ALA A 93 1.06 -15.47 23.27
CA ALA A 93 0.34 -14.21 23.51
C ALA A 93 1.24 -13.08 24.03
N GLY A 94 1.97 -13.32 25.12
CA GLY A 94 2.88 -12.34 25.73
C GLY A 94 4.30 -12.29 25.16
N ALA A 95 4.54 -12.89 24.00
CA ALA A 95 5.82 -12.78 23.30
C ALA A 95 5.61 -13.16 21.82
N PRO A 96 4.88 -12.32 21.06
CA PRO A 96 4.45 -12.69 19.74
C PRO A 96 5.63 -12.75 18.76
N SER A 97 5.50 -13.64 17.78
CA SER A 97 6.46 -13.84 16.69
C SER A 97 5.69 -13.95 15.37
N PHE A 98 5.39 -12.80 14.78
CA PHE A 98 4.59 -12.71 13.56
C PHE A 98 5.34 -13.18 12.31
N ARG A 99 4.74 -14.14 11.60
CA ARG A 99 5.19 -14.63 10.30
C ARG A 99 4.13 -14.33 9.25
N PHE A 100 4.51 -13.64 8.17
CA PHE A 100 3.65 -13.41 7.01
C PHE A 100 3.13 -14.74 6.44
N VAL A 101 1.82 -14.80 6.22
CA VAL A 101 1.12 -15.96 5.62
C VAL A 101 0.59 -15.60 4.24
N THR A 102 -0.12 -14.48 4.12
CA THR A 102 -0.73 -14.02 2.87
C THR A 102 -1.06 -12.54 2.95
N ASP A 103 -1.10 -11.86 1.80
CA ASP A 103 -1.56 -10.50 1.64
C ASP A 103 -3.04 -10.40 1.21
N ASP A 104 -3.72 -11.54 1.04
CA ASP A 104 -5.13 -11.60 0.66
C ASP A 104 -5.84 -12.74 1.42
N TYR A 105 -5.97 -12.60 2.73
CA TYR A 105 -6.48 -13.66 3.62
C TYR A 105 -7.88 -14.16 3.24
N SER A 106 -8.82 -13.24 3.03
CA SER A 106 -10.23 -13.61 2.80
C SER A 106 -10.55 -13.84 1.32
N GLY A 107 -9.76 -13.29 0.40
CA GLY A 107 -10.17 -13.11 -0.99
C GLY A 107 -11.40 -12.20 -1.14
N LYS A 108 -11.80 -11.52 -0.05
CA LYS A 108 -12.92 -10.58 0.03
C LYS A 108 -12.33 -9.19 0.25
N HIS A 109 -11.94 -8.56 -0.84
CA HIS A 109 -11.43 -7.21 -0.83
C HIS A 109 -12.07 -6.45 -1.99
N GLU A 110 -12.64 -5.30 -1.68
CA GLU A 110 -13.13 -4.39 -2.71
C GLU A 110 -12.61 -2.98 -2.50
N PHE A 111 -12.73 -2.47 -1.27
CA PHE A 111 -12.40 -1.08 -0.94
C PHE A 111 -11.76 -0.95 0.45
N TYR A 112 -12.07 0.09 1.21
CA TYR A 112 -11.14 0.75 2.10
C TYR A 112 -10.97 0.11 3.49
N PHE A 113 -11.91 -0.73 3.95
CA PHE A 113 -11.86 -1.33 5.28
C PHE A 113 -12.30 -2.80 5.33
N THR A 114 -11.78 -3.50 6.33
CA THR A 114 -12.25 -4.80 6.81
C THR A 114 -12.30 -4.79 8.34
N ARG A 115 -13.29 -5.44 8.95
CA ARG A 115 -13.44 -5.54 10.41
C ARG A 115 -13.86 -6.95 10.81
N PHE A 116 -13.11 -7.55 11.72
CA PHE A 116 -13.48 -8.82 12.33
C PHE A 116 -14.45 -8.59 13.50
N VAL A 117 -15.41 -9.50 13.65
CA VAL A 117 -16.37 -9.52 14.76
C VAL A 117 -16.98 -10.92 14.84
N ASP A 118 -17.14 -11.48 16.04
CA ASP A 118 -18.02 -12.65 16.25
C ASP A 118 -19.47 -12.14 16.32
N ILE A 119 -20.16 -12.07 15.18
CA ILE A 119 -21.47 -11.39 15.08
C ILE A 119 -22.62 -12.27 15.53
N ASP A 120 -22.46 -13.59 15.45
CA ASP A 120 -23.50 -14.54 15.81
C ASP A 120 -23.19 -15.38 17.06
N SER A 121 -22.14 -15.00 17.80
CA SER A 121 -21.74 -15.55 19.10
C SER A 121 -21.46 -17.05 19.06
N ASP A 122 -20.97 -17.56 17.93
CA ASP A 122 -20.61 -18.97 17.77
C ASP A 122 -19.15 -19.28 18.11
N GLY A 123 -18.36 -18.22 18.35
CA GLY A 123 -16.97 -18.26 18.81
C GLY A 123 -15.95 -18.23 17.69
N ASP A 124 -16.36 -18.15 16.41
CA ASP A 124 -15.47 -17.79 15.32
C ASP A 124 -15.66 -16.33 14.89
N GLN A 125 -14.78 -15.86 14.00
CA GLN A 125 -14.73 -14.46 13.61
C GLN A 125 -15.32 -14.28 12.23
N ASP A 126 -16.36 -13.45 12.14
CA ASP A 126 -16.97 -12.98 10.91
C ASP A 126 -16.24 -11.75 10.38
N LEU A 127 -16.51 -11.43 9.11
CA LEU A 127 -15.81 -10.37 8.41
C LEU A 127 -16.77 -9.39 7.74
N LEU A 128 -16.79 -8.15 8.23
CA LEU A 128 -17.38 -7.03 7.52
C LEU A 128 -16.34 -6.42 6.58
N VAL A 129 -16.66 -6.30 5.30
CA VAL A 129 -15.83 -5.63 4.30
C VAL A 129 -16.58 -4.49 3.63
N GLU A 130 -15.87 -3.46 3.21
CA GLU A 130 -16.48 -2.40 2.40
C GLU A 130 -16.94 -2.95 1.04
N ALA A 131 -18.09 -2.44 0.57
CA ALA A 131 -18.75 -2.83 -0.67
C ALA A 131 -18.94 -1.61 -1.59
N PRO A 132 -19.31 -1.79 -2.87
CA PRO A 132 -19.38 -0.69 -3.83
C PRO A 132 -20.43 0.32 -3.40
N ALA A 133 -20.26 1.58 -3.80
CA ALA A 133 -21.22 2.60 -3.46
C ALA A 133 -22.61 2.33 -4.05
N PHE A 134 -23.65 2.53 -3.24
CA PHE A 134 -25.05 2.48 -3.65
C PHE A 134 -25.67 3.87 -3.66
N GLU A 135 -26.77 4.02 -4.41
CA GLU A 135 -27.56 5.26 -4.45
C GLU A 135 -28.47 5.34 -3.22
N GLU A 136 -28.27 6.36 -2.39
CA GLU A 136 -29.11 6.68 -1.25
C GLU A 136 -29.84 8.01 -1.50
N GLU A 137 -31.18 8.00 -1.41
CA GLU A 137 -31.98 9.21 -1.53
C GLU A 137 -32.10 9.89 -0.16
N GLY A 138 -31.53 11.09 -0.05
CA GLY A 138 -31.60 11.91 1.15
C GLY A 138 -32.99 12.50 1.41
N PRO A 139 -33.24 13.07 2.60
CA PRO A 139 -34.54 13.64 2.99
C PRO A 139 -35.03 14.79 2.11
N ASP A 140 -34.11 15.43 1.38
CA ASP A 140 -34.34 16.52 0.45
C ASP A 140 -34.55 16.04 -1.00
N GLY A 141 -34.54 14.73 -1.25
CA GLY A 141 -34.66 14.10 -2.56
C GLY A 141 -33.37 14.08 -3.37
N ASN A 142 -32.23 14.45 -2.77
CA ASN A 142 -30.92 14.34 -3.43
C ASN A 142 -30.39 12.92 -3.32
N VAL A 143 -29.92 12.36 -4.43
CA VAL A 143 -29.27 11.05 -4.44
C VAL A 143 -27.77 11.22 -4.19
N ALA A 144 -27.25 10.60 -3.15
CA ALA A 144 -25.83 10.51 -2.84
C ALA A 144 -25.35 9.08 -3.09
N LEU A 145 -24.09 8.94 -3.54
CA LEU A 145 -23.42 7.64 -3.58
C LEU A 145 -22.70 7.43 -2.25
N ARG A 146 -23.01 6.34 -1.55
CA ARG A 146 -22.33 5.96 -0.31
C ARG A 146 -21.78 4.55 -0.41
N PRO A 147 -20.51 4.30 -0.02
CA PRO A 147 -19.99 2.94 0.11
C PRO A 147 -20.90 2.10 0.99
N GLY A 148 -21.12 0.84 0.60
CA GLY A 148 -21.87 -0.11 1.42
C GLY A 148 -20.94 -0.99 2.24
N GLY A 149 -21.52 -2.00 2.89
CA GLY A 149 -20.76 -3.10 3.48
C GLY A 149 -21.32 -4.44 3.04
N PHE A 150 -20.46 -5.46 3.02
CA PHE A 150 -20.85 -6.86 2.91
C PHE A 150 -20.37 -7.57 4.18
N LEU A 151 -21.31 -8.16 4.91
CA LEU A 151 -21.00 -9.01 6.06
C LEU A 151 -20.87 -10.45 5.58
N TYR A 152 -19.74 -11.07 5.85
CA TYR A 152 -19.49 -12.49 5.58
C TYR A 152 -19.40 -13.22 6.90
N ARG A 153 -20.30 -14.18 7.11
CA ARG A 153 -20.17 -15.11 8.21
C ARG A 153 -19.12 -16.16 7.92
N ASN A 154 -18.39 -16.58 8.94
CA ASN A 154 -17.56 -17.75 8.84
C ASN A 154 -18.39 -19.00 9.19
N GLU A 155 -18.83 -19.77 8.20
CA GLU A 155 -19.53 -21.05 8.47
C GLU A 155 -18.55 -22.24 8.54
N GLY A 156 -17.25 -21.96 8.53
CA GLY A 156 -16.18 -22.94 8.43
C GLY A 156 -15.59 -23.31 9.80
N THR A 157 -14.27 -23.17 9.91
CA THR A 157 -13.55 -23.28 11.19
C THR A 157 -12.60 -22.09 11.33
N PRO A 158 -12.09 -21.79 12.54
CA PRO A 158 -11.08 -20.75 12.73
C PRO A 158 -9.89 -20.88 11.76
N LEU A 159 -9.36 -22.10 11.60
CA LEU A 159 -8.20 -22.40 10.72
C LEU A 159 -8.51 -22.47 9.22
N GLU A 160 -9.75 -22.75 8.85
CA GLU A 160 -10.21 -22.93 7.48
C GLU A 160 -11.56 -22.21 7.32
N PRO A 161 -11.57 -20.88 7.19
CA PRO A 161 -12.81 -20.13 7.18
C PRO A 161 -13.61 -20.37 5.90
N GLU A 162 -14.93 -20.41 6.02
CA GLU A 162 -15.87 -20.46 4.90
C GLU A 162 -16.73 -19.20 4.89
N TRP A 163 -16.32 -18.20 4.10
CA TRP A 163 -16.99 -16.90 4.02
C TRP A 163 -18.33 -16.98 3.27
N VAL A 164 -19.43 -16.97 4.01
CA VAL A 164 -20.81 -16.96 3.50
C VAL A 164 -21.40 -15.56 3.64
N LEU A 165 -21.80 -14.96 2.52
CA LEU A 165 -22.42 -13.63 2.53
C LEU A 165 -23.73 -13.65 3.32
N ASP A 166 -23.81 -12.84 4.37
CA ASP A 166 -24.98 -12.71 5.23
C ASP A 166 -25.69 -11.37 4.99
N SER A 167 -26.83 -11.44 4.32
CA SER A 167 -27.66 -10.26 4.05
C SER A 167 -29.13 -10.64 3.88
N PRO A 168 -30.06 -9.83 4.44
CA PRO A 168 -31.48 -9.98 4.16
C PRO A 168 -31.86 -9.50 2.75
N ARG A 169 -30.93 -8.88 2.02
CA ARG A 169 -31.17 -8.28 0.69
C ARG A 169 -30.66 -9.16 -0.43
N THR A 170 -31.32 -9.08 -1.59
CA THR A 170 -30.91 -9.84 -2.79
C THR A 170 -29.68 -9.26 -3.49
N ASP A 171 -29.32 -8.01 -3.22
CA ASP A 171 -28.11 -7.36 -3.73
C ASP A 171 -26.90 -7.54 -2.78
N GLY A 172 -27.09 -8.23 -1.65
CA GLY A 172 -26.00 -8.64 -0.76
C GLY A 172 -25.58 -7.60 0.27
N TYR A 173 -26.01 -6.34 0.17
CA TYR A 173 -25.58 -5.29 1.10
C TYR A 173 -25.99 -5.59 2.54
N PHE A 174 -25.08 -5.34 3.47
CA PHE A 174 -25.36 -5.31 4.89
C PHE A 174 -26.38 -4.21 5.18
N ALA A 175 -27.38 -4.52 6.01
CA ALA A 175 -28.62 -3.77 6.04
C ALA A 175 -29.21 -3.62 7.45
N ASP A 176 -30.01 -2.57 7.62
CA ASP A 176 -30.73 -2.27 8.86
C ASP A 176 -32.01 -3.12 9.03
N GLU A 177 -32.74 -2.90 10.13
CA GLU A 177 -33.99 -3.58 10.48
C GLU A 177 -35.12 -3.41 9.44
N ASN A 178 -35.02 -2.37 8.60
CA ASN A 178 -35.98 -2.09 7.53
C ASN A 178 -35.53 -2.70 6.19
N GLY A 179 -34.38 -3.38 6.18
CA GLY A 179 -33.74 -3.93 5.00
C GLY A 179 -33.12 -2.87 4.11
N LEU A 180 -32.84 -1.66 4.61
CA LEU A 180 -32.11 -0.62 3.86
C LEU A 180 -30.59 -0.87 4.00
N PRO A 181 -29.79 -0.69 2.93
CA PRO A 181 -28.34 -0.82 3.04
C PRO A 181 -27.76 0.18 4.05
N ILE A 182 -26.84 -0.28 4.89
CA ILE A 182 -26.06 0.60 5.78
C ILE A 182 -24.91 1.20 4.97
N GLY A 183 -24.85 2.52 4.91
CA GLY A 183 -23.79 3.26 4.23
C GLY A 183 -22.62 3.56 5.15
N PHE A 184 -21.40 3.34 4.66
CA PHE A 184 -20.13 3.55 5.36
C PHE A 184 -19.39 4.74 4.73
N ASP A 185 -19.32 5.88 5.42
CA ASP A 185 -18.73 7.14 4.91
C ASP A 185 -17.18 7.10 4.88
N THR A 186 -16.59 6.05 4.30
CA THR A 186 -15.13 5.79 4.23
C THR A 186 -14.43 5.84 5.59
N THR A 187 -15.14 5.43 6.63
CA THR A 187 -14.67 5.28 8.02
C THR A 187 -14.38 3.82 8.32
N ALA A 188 -13.58 3.55 9.36
CA ALA A 188 -13.44 2.19 9.87
C ALA A 188 -14.56 1.99 10.91
N PRO A 189 -15.58 1.15 10.63
CA PRO A 189 -16.59 0.81 11.62
C PRO A 189 -15.98 -0.07 12.71
N ASP A 190 -16.63 -0.08 13.87
CA ASP A 190 -16.30 -1.00 14.94
C ASP A 190 -17.58 -1.56 15.59
N PHE A 191 -17.44 -2.73 16.21
CA PHE A 191 -18.48 -3.47 16.88
C PHE A 191 -18.16 -3.57 18.38
N VAL A 192 -19.11 -3.21 19.23
CA VAL A 192 -18.93 -3.28 20.69
C VAL A 192 -20.28 -3.48 21.37
N ASP A 193 -20.35 -4.36 22.36
CA ASP A 193 -21.53 -4.50 23.23
C ASP A 193 -21.62 -3.26 24.13
N LEU A 194 -22.41 -2.28 23.70
CA LEU A 194 -22.43 -0.96 24.31
C LEU A 194 -23.46 -0.85 25.43
N ASP A 195 -24.54 -1.63 25.35
CA ASP A 195 -25.60 -1.66 26.36
C ASP A 195 -25.55 -2.88 27.29
N GLY A 196 -24.56 -3.76 27.13
CA GLY A 196 -24.23 -4.87 28.02
C GLY A 196 -25.21 -6.03 27.94
N ASP A 197 -25.93 -6.17 26.82
CA ASP A 197 -26.91 -7.24 26.62
C ASP A 197 -26.33 -8.51 25.97
N GLY A 198 -25.04 -8.48 25.63
CA GLY A 198 -24.27 -9.60 25.12
C GLY A 198 -24.29 -9.72 23.60
N ASP A 199 -24.81 -8.74 22.87
CA ASP A 199 -24.64 -8.63 21.42
C ASP A 199 -23.92 -7.34 21.00
N PRO A 200 -23.13 -7.37 19.91
CA PRO A 200 -22.35 -6.20 19.51
C PRO A 200 -23.21 -5.17 18.77
N ASP A 201 -23.07 -3.91 19.16
CA ASP A 201 -23.59 -2.74 18.46
C ASP A 201 -22.62 -2.24 17.40
N LEU A 202 -23.15 -1.70 16.30
CA LEU A 202 -22.34 -1.11 15.24
C LEU A 202 -22.20 0.39 15.45
N LEU A 203 -20.95 0.85 15.56
CA LEU A 203 -20.62 2.26 15.53
C LEU A 203 -19.79 2.55 14.28
N MET A 204 -20.05 3.68 13.66
CA MET A 204 -19.24 4.17 12.55
C MET A 204 -19.11 5.69 12.55
N GLY A 205 -17.98 6.18 12.05
CA GLY A 205 -17.74 7.62 11.94
C GLY A 205 -18.40 8.19 10.69
N VAL A 206 -18.63 9.50 10.71
CA VAL A 206 -19.05 10.25 9.51
C VAL A 206 -18.10 11.39 9.21
N ALA A 207 -18.12 11.86 7.96
CA ALA A 207 -17.27 12.96 7.49
C ALA A 207 -17.51 14.31 8.22
N THR A 208 -18.54 14.41 9.08
CA THR A 208 -18.75 15.58 9.96
C THR A 208 -17.99 15.49 11.28
N GLY A 209 -17.26 14.39 11.53
CA GLY A 209 -16.55 14.15 12.79
C GLY A 209 -17.47 13.63 13.92
N ALA A 210 -18.68 13.20 13.60
CA ALA A 210 -19.63 12.61 14.54
C ALA A 210 -19.65 11.07 14.44
N ILE A 211 -20.35 10.44 15.39
CA ILE A 211 -20.53 8.98 15.45
C ILE A 211 -21.99 8.63 15.14
N ILE A 212 -22.20 7.73 14.18
CA ILE A 212 -23.46 7.02 13.99
C ILE A 212 -23.45 5.76 14.87
N LEU A 213 -24.59 5.52 15.52
CA LEU A 213 -24.89 4.28 16.22
C LEU A 213 -26.04 3.54 15.52
N TYR A 214 -25.79 2.28 15.21
CA TYR A 214 -26.79 1.28 14.92
C TYR A 214 -26.82 0.28 16.08
N ARG A 215 -27.94 0.28 16.82
CA ARG A 215 -28.18 -0.64 17.93
C ARG A 215 -28.52 -2.01 17.38
N ASN A 216 -27.87 -3.06 17.86
CA ASN A 216 -28.35 -4.41 17.66
C ASN A 216 -29.56 -4.64 18.57
N VAL A 217 -30.68 -5.00 17.95
CA VAL A 217 -31.97 -5.24 18.62
C VAL A 217 -32.45 -6.65 18.36
N GLY A 218 -31.57 -7.47 17.77
CA GLY A 218 -31.80 -8.83 17.37
C GLY A 218 -31.63 -9.80 18.53
N ALA A 219 -31.22 -11.02 18.19
CA ALA A 219 -30.67 -11.94 19.17
C ALA A 219 -29.16 -12.04 18.91
N PRO A 220 -28.36 -12.48 19.90
CA PRO A 220 -26.92 -12.66 19.71
C PRO A 220 -26.53 -13.58 18.55
N THR A 221 -27.42 -14.49 18.13
CA THR A 221 -27.22 -15.44 17.00
C THR A 221 -27.92 -15.02 15.70
N ALA A 222 -28.59 -13.86 15.71
CA ALA A 222 -29.37 -13.33 14.61
C ALA A 222 -29.46 -11.80 14.77
N PRO A 223 -28.35 -11.09 14.51
CA PRO A 223 -28.25 -9.67 14.75
C PRO A 223 -29.22 -8.89 13.85
N VAL A 224 -29.79 -7.81 14.40
CA VAL A 224 -30.69 -6.91 13.66
C VAL A 224 -30.34 -5.47 14.03
N PHE A 225 -29.82 -4.70 13.08
CA PHE A 225 -29.32 -3.36 13.35
C PHE A 225 -30.39 -2.29 13.13
N ARG A 226 -30.72 -1.53 14.17
CA ARG A 226 -31.61 -0.36 14.09
C ARG A 226 -30.79 0.91 14.17
N TYR A 227 -30.97 1.79 13.19
CA TYR A 227 -30.44 3.16 13.26
C TYR A 227 -30.98 3.87 14.51
N GLU A 228 -30.08 4.32 15.39
CA GLU A 228 -30.46 5.03 16.62
C GLU A 228 -30.19 6.52 16.51
N THR A 229 -28.98 6.92 16.09
CA THR A 229 -28.57 8.32 15.98
C THR A 229 -27.33 8.49 15.10
N ASN A 230 -27.12 9.69 14.54
CA ASN A 230 -25.92 10.10 13.82
C ASN A 230 -25.05 11.13 14.58
N SER A 231 -25.37 11.35 15.86
CA SER A 231 -24.65 12.24 16.76
C SER A 231 -24.57 11.60 18.15
N TYR A 232 -24.04 10.37 18.21
CA TYR A 232 -24.01 9.61 19.45
C TYR A 232 -23.26 10.36 20.56
N GLN A 233 -23.98 10.64 21.65
CA GLN A 233 -23.52 11.42 22.82
C GLN A 233 -22.88 12.78 22.50
N ASP A 234 -23.21 13.37 21.35
CA ASP A 234 -22.58 14.59 20.84
C ASP A 234 -21.05 14.51 20.80
N VAL A 235 -20.49 13.30 20.68
CA VAL A 235 -19.05 13.08 20.44
C VAL A 235 -18.73 13.63 19.05
N LEU A 236 -17.81 14.58 19.03
CA LEU A 236 -17.53 15.38 17.86
C LEU A 236 -16.04 15.77 17.81
N ILE A 237 -15.34 15.34 16.76
CA ILE A 237 -13.91 15.65 16.57
C ILE A 237 -13.76 16.68 15.47
N ILE A 238 -13.26 17.86 15.84
CA ILE A 238 -13.17 19.01 14.97
C ILE A 238 -11.85 19.74 15.22
N PHE A 239 -11.11 20.07 14.14
CA PHE A 239 -9.90 20.91 14.21
C PHE A 239 -8.85 20.47 15.23
N GLY A 240 -8.63 19.16 15.43
CA GLY A 240 -7.64 18.73 16.41
C GLY A 240 -8.17 18.65 17.84
N ALA A 241 -9.49 18.79 18.06
CA ALA A 241 -10.06 18.92 19.39
C ALA A 241 -11.31 18.06 19.62
N CYS A 242 -11.49 17.63 20.87
CA CYS A 242 -12.68 16.95 21.35
C CYS A 242 -13.80 17.96 21.67
N ASN A 243 -14.97 17.79 21.06
CA ASN A 243 -16.19 18.55 21.34
C ASN A 243 -15.98 20.09 21.45
N PRO A 244 -15.24 20.76 20.54
CA PRO A 244 -14.85 22.16 20.72
C PRO A 244 -16.04 23.14 20.71
N GLU A 245 -17.22 22.70 20.27
CA GLU A 245 -18.45 23.48 20.33
C GLU A 245 -19.07 23.53 21.74
N LEU A 246 -18.75 22.56 22.61
CA LEU A 246 -19.21 22.49 24.02
C LEU A 246 -18.27 23.23 24.99
N ALA A 247 -17.12 23.71 24.54
CA ALA A 247 -16.20 24.49 25.35
C ALA A 247 -16.78 25.88 25.67
N GLU A 248 -16.84 26.24 26.97
CA GLU A 248 -17.12 27.61 27.41
C GLU A 248 -16.15 28.58 26.70
N PRO A 249 -16.62 29.78 26.27
CA PRO A 249 -15.81 30.71 25.49
C PRO A 249 -14.63 31.21 26.33
N THR A 250 -13.52 30.51 26.23
CA THR A 250 -12.24 30.92 26.79
C THR A 250 -11.31 31.36 25.66
N THR A 251 -10.24 32.04 26.04
CA THR A 251 -9.44 32.98 25.25
C THR A 251 -8.74 32.45 23.99
N LEU A 252 -8.97 31.20 23.55
CA LEU A 252 -8.75 30.79 22.16
C LEU A 252 -9.96 31.21 21.33
N GLY A 253 -9.97 32.52 21.06
CA GLY A 253 -11.11 33.26 20.56
C GLY A 253 -11.67 32.81 19.21
N ASP A 254 -12.73 33.52 18.87
CA ASP A 254 -13.65 33.49 17.72
C ASP A 254 -13.04 33.37 16.29
N TRP A 255 -11.78 33.01 16.14
CA TRP A 255 -11.10 32.84 14.86
C TRP A 255 -11.70 31.70 14.02
N TRP A 256 -12.01 30.54 14.61
CA TRP A 256 -12.59 29.41 13.87
C TRP A 256 -14.04 29.66 13.43
N ARG A 257 -14.84 30.37 14.23
CA ARG A 257 -16.21 30.80 13.86
C ARG A 257 -16.24 31.84 12.73
N SER A 258 -15.12 32.52 12.47
CA SER A 258 -15.01 33.60 11.47
C SER A 258 -14.69 33.14 10.04
N GLN A 259 -14.39 31.86 9.82
CA GLN A 259 -13.95 31.34 8.51
C GLN A 259 -15.09 30.98 7.54
N GLY A 260 -16.36 30.96 7.97
CA GLY A 260 -17.45 30.46 7.11
C GLY A 260 -17.28 28.96 6.76
N PRO A 261 -18.27 28.33 6.08
CA PRO A 261 -18.37 26.89 6.03
C PRO A 261 -17.42 26.29 4.99
N THR A 262 -16.25 25.84 5.44
CA THR A 262 -15.77 24.53 5.03
C THR A 262 -15.36 23.78 6.29
N PRO A 263 -16.19 22.84 6.79
CA PRO A 263 -15.81 21.96 7.88
C PRO A 263 -14.58 21.17 7.41
N ARG A 264 -13.47 21.21 8.14
CA ARG A 264 -12.38 20.25 7.89
C ARG A 264 -12.38 19.26 9.04
N HIS A 265 -13.17 18.20 8.88
CA HIS A 265 -13.05 16.96 9.64
C HIS A 265 -12.41 15.93 8.72
N GLY A 266 -11.60 15.04 9.28
CA GLY A 266 -11.19 13.82 8.58
C GLY A 266 -12.19 12.70 8.78
N PHE A 267 -12.14 11.71 7.88
CA PHE A 267 -12.60 10.36 8.14
C PHE A 267 -12.14 9.93 9.53
N MET A 268 -13.10 9.49 10.36
CA MET A 268 -12.79 8.96 11.68
C MET A 268 -12.47 7.47 11.56
N LEU A 269 -11.38 7.09 12.20
CA LEU A 269 -10.97 5.71 12.37
C LEU A 269 -10.98 5.48 13.87
N PHE A 270 -11.78 4.57 14.39
CA PHE A 270 -11.83 4.35 15.82
C PHE A 270 -11.74 2.89 16.19
N SER A 271 -11.39 2.67 17.44
CA SER A 271 -11.35 1.38 18.09
C SER A 271 -11.92 1.51 19.49
N PHE A 272 -12.62 0.48 19.95
CA PHE A 272 -13.00 0.35 21.35
C PHE A 272 -12.06 -0.59 22.10
N PHE A 273 -11.70 -0.22 23.33
CA PHE A 273 -10.92 -1.07 24.22
C PHE A 273 -11.12 -0.63 25.67
N ASP A 274 -11.24 -1.59 26.59
CA ASP A 274 -11.28 -1.32 28.04
C ASP A 274 -9.84 -1.12 28.55
N VAL A 275 -9.36 0.13 28.55
CA VAL A 275 -7.94 0.43 28.78
C VAL A 275 -7.59 0.55 30.27
N ASP A 276 -8.59 0.61 31.14
CA ASP A 276 -8.44 0.71 32.58
C ASP A 276 -9.08 -0.46 33.37
N ASP A 277 -9.38 -1.58 32.68
CA ASP A 277 -9.85 -2.86 33.23
C ASP A 277 -11.07 -2.70 34.16
N ASP A 278 -12.00 -1.83 33.75
CA ASP A 278 -13.21 -1.53 34.51
C ASP A 278 -14.49 -2.18 33.92
N SER A 279 -14.30 -3.03 32.91
CA SER A 279 -15.32 -3.73 32.13
C SER A 279 -16.23 -2.79 31.34
N ARG A 280 -15.76 -1.59 31.00
CA ARG A 280 -16.47 -0.64 30.14
C ARG A 280 -15.54 -0.23 29.00
N PRO A 281 -15.87 -0.58 27.75
CA PRO A 281 -15.03 -0.19 26.62
C PRO A 281 -14.91 1.33 26.52
N ASP A 282 -13.67 1.81 26.41
CA ASP A 282 -13.33 3.20 26.11
C ASP A 282 -13.22 3.42 24.60
N LEU A 283 -13.27 4.69 24.18
CA LEU A 283 -13.25 5.09 22.79
C LEU A 283 -11.92 5.77 22.42
N PHE A 284 -11.27 5.23 21.40
CA PHE A 284 -10.09 5.80 20.76
C PHE A 284 -10.43 6.22 19.35
N VAL A 285 -10.08 7.45 18.96
CA VAL A 285 -10.36 7.95 17.62
C VAL A 285 -9.10 8.52 17.00
N GLY A 286 -8.72 8.04 15.83
CA GLY A 286 -7.81 8.72 14.93
C GLY A 286 -8.56 9.55 13.89
N ASP A 287 -7.87 10.57 13.40
CA ASP A 287 -8.37 11.50 12.38
C ASP A 287 -7.47 11.43 11.14
N SER A 288 -8.08 11.34 9.96
CA SER A 288 -7.36 11.31 8.69
C SER A 288 -6.76 12.66 8.27
N ASN A 289 -7.20 13.76 8.87
CA ASN A 289 -6.78 15.14 8.58
C ASN A 289 -6.05 15.82 9.74
N ASN A 290 -6.32 15.40 10.98
CA ASN A 290 -5.63 15.90 12.17
C ASN A 290 -4.67 14.85 12.71
N SER A 291 -3.61 15.34 13.33
CA SER A 291 -2.61 14.46 13.90
C SER A 291 -3.00 14.03 15.31
N ASN A 292 -2.78 12.75 15.65
CA ASN A 292 -2.98 12.09 16.96
C ASN A 292 -4.25 11.21 17.08
N VAL A 293 -4.25 10.41 18.16
CA VAL A 293 -5.38 9.62 18.65
C VAL A 293 -6.01 10.36 19.84
N TYR A 294 -7.30 10.62 19.75
CA TYR A 294 -8.15 11.14 20.82
C TYR A 294 -8.62 9.98 21.69
N TYR A 295 -8.69 10.20 23.00
CA TYR A 295 -9.11 9.22 23.98
C TYR A 295 -10.28 9.76 24.80
N PHE A 296 -11.36 8.97 24.83
CA PHE A 296 -12.55 9.20 25.62
C PHE A 296 -12.74 8.02 26.57
N THR A 297 -12.79 8.30 27.87
CA THR A 297 -13.12 7.28 28.86
C THR A 297 -14.63 7.11 28.99
N ASN A 298 -15.10 5.88 29.15
CA ASN A 298 -16.47 5.57 29.46
C ASN A 298 -16.71 5.64 30.97
N VAL A 299 -17.20 6.79 31.45
CA VAL A 299 -17.55 6.95 32.87
C VAL A 299 -18.96 6.45 33.20
N GLY A 300 -19.72 6.03 32.19
CA GLY A 300 -21.11 5.57 32.30
C GLY A 300 -21.17 4.10 32.68
N GLY A 301 -22.28 3.43 32.42
CA GLY A 301 -22.37 1.98 32.60
C GLY A 301 -23.57 1.44 31.87
N SER A 302 -23.54 0.16 31.50
CA SER A 302 -24.64 -0.48 30.76
C SER A 302 -26.01 -0.22 31.44
N PRO A 303 -27.05 0.18 30.68
CA PRO A 303 -27.08 0.35 29.22
C PRO A 303 -26.69 1.76 28.72
N ASP A 304 -26.31 2.66 29.63
CA ASP A 304 -26.08 4.09 29.39
C ASP A 304 -24.57 4.43 29.55
N PRO A 305 -23.70 4.09 28.58
CA PRO A 305 -22.30 4.54 28.59
C PRO A 305 -22.22 6.07 28.56
N ASN A 306 -21.06 6.63 28.90
CA ASN A 306 -20.86 8.08 28.90
C ASN A 306 -19.41 8.42 28.56
N PHE A 307 -19.15 8.76 27.30
CA PHE A 307 -17.81 9.04 26.80
C PHE A 307 -17.38 10.47 27.13
N GLN A 308 -16.31 10.60 27.92
CA GLN A 308 -15.71 11.88 28.27
C GLN A 308 -14.31 11.97 27.70
N CYS A 309 -14.04 13.00 26.88
CA CYS A 309 -12.69 13.21 26.35
C CYS A 309 -11.71 13.49 27.49
N VAL A 310 -10.65 12.68 27.53
CA VAL A 310 -9.57 12.80 28.51
C VAL A 310 -8.31 13.35 27.86
N SER A 311 -8.05 13.00 26.59
CA SER A 311 -6.86 13.42 25.86
C SER A 311 -7.11 13.59 24.37
N GLU A 312 -6.47 14.59 23.77
CA GLU A 312 -6.42 14.83 22.32
C GLU A 312 -5.10 14.30 21.70
N ALA A 313 -4.24 13.71 22.53
CA ALA A 313 -2.92 13.21 22.17
C ALA A 313 -2.55 12.05 23.09
N PHE A 314 -3.28 10.94 22.97
CA PHE A 314 -3.16 9.84 23.93
C PHE A 314 -1.77 9.18 23.94
N PHE A 315 -1.21 8.88 22.76
CA PHE A 315 0.10 8.25 22.64
C PHE A 315 1.25 9.27 22.57
N PRO A 316 2.39 9.01 23.24
CA PRO A 316 3.56 9.90 23.17
C PRO A 316 4.39 9.69 21.89
N ASP A 317 5.16 10.70 21.47
CA ASP A 317 6.14 10.54 20.38
C ASP A 317 7.39 9.75 20.81
N SER A 318 8.29 9.52 19.84
CA SER A 318 9.57 8.81 20.05
C SER A 318 10.53 9.48 21.04
N THR A 319 10.28 10.73 21.42
CA THR A 319 11.04 11.48 22.42
C THR A 319 10.34 11.56 23.78
N GLY A 320 9.16 10.96 23.91
CA GLY A 320 8.29 11.09 25.10
C GLY A 320 7.52 12.41 25.14
N GLY A 321 7.51 13.17 24.04
CA GLY A 321 6.65 14.32 23.83
C GLY A 321 5.18 13.91 23.64
N GLN A 322 4.28 14.89 23.63
CA GLN A 322 2.84 14.65 23.55
C GLN A 322 2.39 14.52 22.08
N GLY A 323 1.79 13.38 21.73
CA GLY A 323 1.19 13.11 20.42
C GLY A 323 2.14 12.48 19.40
N LEU A 324 1.59 11.81 18.39
CA LEU A 324 2.32 11.13 17.31
C LEU A 324 2.60 12.03 16.10
N PHE A 325 1.93 13.19 16.02
CA PHE A 325 2.00 14.12 14.88
C PHE A 325 1.78 13.44 13.50
N SER A 326 1.03 12.35 13.46
CA SER A 326 0.71 11.52 12.28
C SER A 326 -0.81 11.40 12.07
N ARG A 327 -1.28 11.09 10.85
CA ARG A 327 -2.69 11.04 10.45
C ARG A 327 -3.12 9.59 10.14
N GLN A 328 -4.42 9.39 9.91
CA GLN A 328 -4.97 8.07 9.52
C GLN A 328 -4.62 6.98 10.53
N LEU A 329 -4.69 7.36 11.81
CA LEU A 329 -4.30 6.50 12.91
C LEU A 329 -5.45 5.57 13.27
N VAL A 330 -5.14 4.30 13.46
CA VAL A 330 -6.05 3.34 14.10
C VAL A 330 -5.24 2.48 15.05
N SER A 331 -5.74 2.35 16.27
CA SER A 331 -5.15 1.58 17.35
C SER A 331 -5.68 0.16 17.38
N ALA A 332 -4.80 -0.79 17.69
CA ALA A 332 -5.13 -2.16 18.04
C ALA A 332 -4.43 -2.50 19.35
N PHE A 333 -5.17 -3.11 20.28
CA PHE A 333 -4.69 -3.41 21.63
C PHE A 333 -4.57 -4.93 21.83
N ALA A 334 -3.52 -5.37 22.52
CA ALA A 334 -3.30 -6.75 22.97
C ALA A 334 -2.19 -6.76 24.05
N ASP A 335 -2.17 -7.76 24.93
CA ASP A 335 -1.06 -7.97 25.86
C ASP A 335 0.13 -8.62 25.12
N LEU A 336 1.09 -7.81 24.66
CA LEU A 336 2.18 -8.26 23.78
C LEU A 336 3.44 -8.68 24.54
N ASP A 337 3.52 -8.45 25.85
CA ASP A 337 4.68 -8.85 26.66
C ASP A 337 4.33 -9.74 27.88
N GLY A 338 3.04 -10.06 28.05
CA GLY A 338 2.52 -11.07 28.97
C GLY A 338 2.48 -10.61 30.41
N ASP A 339 2.54 -9.30 30.66
CA ASP A 339 2.51 -8.74 32.00
C ASP A 339 1.09 -8.47 32.53
N GLY A 340 0.09 -8.74 31.69
CA GLY A 340 -1.34 -8.68 32.01
C GLY A 340 -1.96 -7.31 31.74
N ASP A 341 -1.20 -6.33 31.25
CA ASP A 341 -1.74 -5.08 30.72
C ASP A 341 -1.64 -5.02 29.19
N ALA A 342 -2.50 -4.21 28.57
CA ALA A 342 -2.55 -4.14 27.12
C ALA A 342 -1.53 -3.16 26.58
N ASP A 343 -0.75 -3.64 25.62
CA ASP A 343 0.06 -2.84 24.71
C ASP A 343 -0.78 -2.36 23.52
N CYS A 344 -0.19 -1.48 22.71
CA CYS A 344 -0.86 -0.95 21.53
C CYS A 344 0.04 -0.97 20.29
N VAL A 345 -0.54 -1.37 19.17
CA VAL A 345 0.02 -1.14 17.83
C VAL A 345 -0.88 -0.17 17.09
N VAL A 346 -0.29 0.90 16.57
CA VAL A 346 -0.98 1.93 15.81
C VAL A 346 -0.54 1.88 14.36
N GLY A 347 -1.51 1.73 13.45
CA GLY A 347 -1.27 1.98 12.02
C GLY A 347 -1.03 3.46 11.81
N ALA A 348 0.15 3.85 11.32
CA ALA A 348 0.53 5.26 11.22
C ALA A 348 0.79 5.70 9.78
N GLY A 349 -0.20 6.39 9.20
CA GLY A 349 -0.10 6.98 7.86
C GLY A 349 0.45 8.40 7.88
N VAL A 350 1.71 8.60 7.49
CA VAL A 350 2.23 9.94 7.21
C VAL A 350 2.15 10.25 5.71
N GLU A 351 1.76 11.49 5.41
CA GLU A 351 1.47 12.06 4.08
C GLU A 351 2.24 11.41 2.92
N VAL A 352 1.54 10.66 2.04
CA VAL A 352 1.81 10.31 0.62
C VAL A 352 3.25 9.94 0.17
N THR A 353 4.24 10.00 1.04
CA THR A 353 5.67 10.11 0.71
C THR A 353 6.50 9.32 1.72
N THR A 354 6.26 9.42 3.02
CA THR A 354 7.00 8.60 4.00
C THR A 354 6.51 7.14 4.02
N PRO A 355 7.37 6.18 4.40
CA PRO A 355 6.95 4.80 4.72
C PRO A 355 5.78 4.80 5.70
N VAL A 356 4.72 4.05 5.40
CA VAL A 356 3.64 3.82 6.35
C VAL A 356 3.99 2.57 7.13
N THR A 357 3.91 2.69 8.45
CA THR A 357 4.46 1.67 9.34
C THR A 357 3.54 1.44 10.53
N LEU A 358 3.73 0.29 11.17
CA LEU A 358 3.10 -0.03 12.44
C LEU A 358 3.97 0.47 13.59
N TRP A 359 3.41 1.32 14.44
CA TRP A 359 4.09 1.91 15.59
C TRP A 359 3.68 1.16 16.85
N GLN A 360 4.65 0.65 17.59
CA GLN A 360 4.43 -0.07 18.85
C GLN A 360 4.57 0.86 20.04
N PHE A 361 3.60 0.77 20.94
CA PHE A 361 3.59 1.38 22.26
C PHE A 361 3.47 0.28 23.31
N ARG A 362 4.41 0.26 24.25
CA ARG A 362 4.31 -0.61 25.41
C ARG A 362 3.68 0.13 26.57
N ASN A 363 2.74 -0.48 27.26
CA ASN A 363 2.23 0.02 28.51
C ASN A 363 3.23 -0.35 29.63
N ASP A 364 3.96 0.64 30.16
CA ASP A 364 4.88 0.45 31.29
C ASP A 364 4.15 0.60 32.65
N GLY A 365 2.81 0.59 32.63
CA GLY A 365 1.93 0.95 33.73
C GLY A 365 1.35 -0.27 34.46
N SER A 366 0.02 -0.33 34.46
CA SER A 366 -0.75 -1.46 34.97
C SER A 366 -2.08 -1.54 34.21
N PRO A 367 -2.84 -2.64 34.31
CA PRO A 367 -4.11 -2.80 33.60
C PRO A 367 -5.12 -1.69 33.93
N THR A 368 -5.08 -1.16 35.15
CA THR A 368 -6.03 -0.13 35.62
C THR A 368 -5.54 1.32 35.52
N ILE A 369 -4.24 1.51 35.25
CA ILE A 369 -3.62 2.83 35.16
C ILE A 369 -2.56 2.74 34.07
N PRO A 370 -2.95 2.90 32.79
CA PRO A 370 -2.04 2.72 31.68
C PRO A 370 -1.00 3.85 31.62
N ASN A 371 0.21 3.50 31.17
CA ASN A 371 1.30 4.43 30.93
C ASN A 371 2.10 4.01 29.69
N TYR A 372 1.63 4.43 28.51
CA TYR A 372 2.23 4.06 27.24
C TYR A 372 3.57 4.76 26.97
N ARG A 373 4.52 4.01 26.42
CA ARG A 373 5.81 4.48 25.92
C ARG A 373 6.05 3.97 24.50
N PHE A 374 6.50 4.85 23.62
CA PHE A 374 6.94 4.47 22.28
C PHE A 374 8.10 3.44 22.32
N VAL A 375 7.98 2.37 21.56
CA VAL A 375 8.99 1.31 21.43
C VAL A 375 9.68 1.39 20.08
N THR A 376 8.91 1.32 18.99
CA THR A 376 9.43 1.31 17.62
C THR A 376 8.38 1.83 16.63
N SER A 377 8.84 2.41 15.52
CA SER A 377 8.00 2.75 14.36
C SER A 377 8.08 1.67 13.28
N ARG A 378 8.63 0.50 13.59
CA ARG A 378 8.80 -0.63 12.67
C ARG A 378 8.45 -1.91 13.41
N TYR A 379 7.18 -2.04 13.79
CA TYR A 379 6.72 -3.21 14.52
C TYR A 379 6.86 -4.50 13.69
N LEU A 380 6.49 -4.40 12.41
CA LEU A 380 6.88 -5.37 11.40
C LEU A 380 8.21 -4.94 10.79
N ASP A 381 9.16 -5.87 10.74
CA ASP A 381 10.47 -5.69 10.12
C ASP A 381 10.35 -5.81 8.59
N GLU A 382 9.82 -4.77 7.96
CA GLU A 382 9.59 -4.69 6.50
C GLU A 382 10.57 -3.73 5.81
N PHE A 383 10.87 -4.04 4.55
CA PHE A 383 11.63 -3.14 3.69
C PHE A 383 10.67 -2.20 2.97
N ASP A 384 10.35 -1.11 3.66
CA ASP A 384 9.53 -0.02 3.11
C ASP A 384 10.35 1.26 2.99
N LEU A 385 10.44 1.77 1.77
CA LEU A 385 11.14 3.02 1.41
C LEU A 385 10.15 4.15 1.03
N GLY A 386 8.86 3.94 1.30
CA GLY A 386 7.78 4.85 0.99
C GLY A 386 7.16 4.59 -0.38
N ARG A 387 6.23 5.48 -0.75
CA ARG A 387 5.42 5.29 -1.96
C ARG A 387 6.22 5.47 -3.24
N ARG A 388 5.82 4.71 -4.26
CA ARG A 388 6.31 4.81 -5.65
C ARG A 388 7.82 4.68 -5.75
N THR A 389 8.33 3.60 -5.19
CA THR A 389 9.70 3.17 -5.40
C THR A 389 9.85 2.52 -6.78
N ALA A 390 11.03 2.66 -7.38
CA ALA A 390 11.34 2.00 -8.65
C ALA A 390 12.72 1.35 -8.55
N PRO A 391 12.78 0.01 -8.43
CA PRO A 391 14.04 -0.71 -8.36
C PRO A 391 14.69 -0.90 -9.75
N LEU A 392 16.02 -0.90 -9.77
CA LEU A 392 16.91 -1.25 -10.89
C LEU A 392 18.01 -2.17 -10.35
N LEU A 393 18.20 -3.34 -10.98
CA LEU A 393 19.30 -4.25 -10.72
C LEU A 393 20.33 -4.05 -11.83
N VAL A 394 21.55 -3.67 -11.48
CA VAL A 394 22.60 -3.36 -12.46
C VAL A 394 24.00 -3.57 -11.88
N ASP A 395 24.93 -4.01 -12.71
CA ASP A 395 26.36 -4.16 -12.41
C ASP A 395 27.13 -3.04 -13.12
N PHE A 396 27.24 -1.86 -12.49
CA PHE A 396 27.94 -0.72 -13.10
C PHE A 396 29.46 -0.87 -13.02
N GLU A 397 29.97 -1.62 -12.04
CA GLU A 397 31.39 -1.84 -11.80
C GLU A 397 31.99 -3.01 -12.60
N GLY A 398 31.15 -3.78 -13.30
CA GLY A 398 31.52 -4.91 -14.14
C GLY A 398 32.10 -6.08 -13.36
N ASP A 399 31.69 -6.27 -12.09
CA ASP A 399 32.25 -7.28 -11.20
C ASP A 399 31.47 -8.61 -11.19
N GLY A 400 30.39 -8.67 -11.98
CA GLY A 400 29.53 -9.82 -12.17
C GLY A 400 28.47 -9.99 -11.09
N ARG A 401 28.32 -9.04 -10.16
CA ARG A 401 27.23 -9.00 -9.18
C ARG A 401 26.34 -7.81 -9.47
N LEU A 402 25.04 -8.06 -9.64
CA LEU A 402 24.05 -6.99 -9.74
C LEU A 402 23.88 -6.33 -8.37
N ASP A 403 23.98 -5.00 -8.33
CA ASP A 403 23.60 -4.14 -7.23
C ASP A 403 22.14 -3.68 -7.38
N LEU A 404 21.50 -3.28 -6.27
CA LEU A 404 20.13 -2.76 -6.27
C LEU A 404 20.12 -1.25 -6.08
N TYR A 405 19.58 -0.54 -7.07
CA TYR A 405 19.33 0.89 -7.02
C TYR A 405 17.83 1.13 -6.92
N VAL A 406 17.39 1.96 -5.98
CA VAL A 406 15.96 2.23 -5.79
C VAL A 406 15.71 3.71 -5.93
N GLY A 407 14.94 4.10 -6.93
CA GLY A 407 14.41 5.46 -7.04
C GLY A 407 13.30 5.68 -6.03
N ILE A 408 13.40 6.75 -5.23
CA ILE A 408 12.49 7.05 -4.11
C ILE A 408 11.89 8.44 -4.32
N GLU A 409 10.59 8.50 -4.63
CA GLU A 409 9.91 9.78 -4.89
C GLU A 409 9.93 10.71 -3.67
N SER A 410 9.65 10.18 -2.50
CA SER A 410 9.39 10.93 -1.28
C SER A 410 10.57 11.76 -0.80
N GLU A 411 11.74 11.14 -0.85
CA GLU A 411 12.99 11.75 -0.48
C GLU A 411 13.80 12.24 -1.68
N GLN A 412 13.23 12.13 -2.88
CA GLN A 412 13.74 12.68 -4.13
C GLN A 412 15.20 12.26 -4.41
N HIS A 413 15.49 10.97 -4.31
CA HIS A 413 16.83 10.45 -4.59
C HIS A 413 16.79 9.00 -5.09
N ILE A 414 17.94 8.49 -5.50
CA ILE A 414 18.19 7.07 -5.71
C ILE A 414 19.09 6.58 -4.58
N SER A 415 18.70 5.51 -3.90
CA SER A 415 19.54 4.77 -2.94
C SER A 415 20.25 3.62 -3.64
N GLN A 416 21.48 3.31 -3.20
CA GLN A 416 22.25 2.15 -3.64
C GLN A 416 22.36 1.14 -2.50
N TYR A 417 22.04 -0.12 -2.83
CA TYR A 417 22.28 -1.28 -2.00
C TYR A 417 23.26 -2.20 -2.74
N GLY A 418 24.46 -2.34 -2.17
CA GLY A 418 25.51 -3.17 -2.75
C GLY A 418 25.26 -4.64 -2.50
N ASN A 419 25.52 -5.48 -3.50
CA ASN A 419 25.46 -6.93 -3.38
C ASN A 419 26.73 -7.47 -2.71
N ILE A 420 26.60 -7.72 -1.40
CA ILE A 420 27.65 -8.31 -0.55
C ILE A 420 27.68 -9.84 -0.60
N GLY A 421 26.73 -10.45 -1.32
CA GLY A 421 26.61 -11.89 -1.52
C GLY A 421 27.34 -12.40 -2.76
N THR A 422 26.69 -13.30 -3.49
CA THR A 422 27.19 -13.82 -4.77
C THR A 422 26.18 -13.54 -5.89
N ALA A 423 26.60 -13.67 -7.14
CA ALA A 423 25.69 -13.52 -8.28
C ALA A 423 24.49 -14.50 -8.23
N SER A 424 24.70 -15.72 -7.69
CA SER A 424 23.65 -16.76 -7.57
C SER A 424 22.88 -16.74 -6.25
N ASP A 425 23.32 -15.93 -5.29
CA ASP A 425 22.74 -15.80 -3.95
C ASP A 425 22.99 -14.35 -3.48
N PRO A 426 22.25 -13.39 -4.06
CA PRO A 426 22.47 -11.98 -3.81
C PRO A 426 22.04 -11.60 -2.39
N GLN A 427 22.83 -10.73 -1.77
CA GLN A 427 22.55 -10.14 -0.46
C GLN A 427 22.79 -8.65 -0.56
N PHE A 428 21.74 -7.84 -0.43
CA PHE A 428 21.83 -6.41 -0.67
C PHE A 428 21.95 -5.66 0.65
N ALA A 429 23.04 -4.93 0.84
CA ALA A 429 23.26 -4.09 2.01
C ALA A 429 23.28 -2.63 1.60
N LEU A 430 22.61 -1.77 2.38
CA LEU A 430 22.64 -0.32 2.14
C LEU A 430 24.09 0.17 2.02
N PHE A 431 24.44 0.70 0.85
CA PHE A 431 25.78 1.21 0.56
C PHE A 431 25.81 2.73 0.61
N ASP A 432 24.87 3.36 -0.09
CA ASP A 432 24.68 4.82 -0.08
C ASP A 432 23.19 5.15 -0.17
N GLU A 433 22.63 5.64 0.93
CA GLU A 433 21.24 6.05 1.02
C GLU A 433 20.88 7.13 0.00
N ARG A 434 21.79 8.06 -0.31
CA ARG A 434 21.53 9.18 -1.21
C ARG A 434 22.52 9.21 -2.37
N TRP A 435 22.78 8.04 -2.93
CA TRP A 435 23.68 7.83 -4.06
C TRP A 435 23.48 8.86 -5.19
N ARG A 436 22.22 9.16 -5.53
CA ARG A 436 21.90 10.24 -6.48
C ARG A 436 20.75 11.12 -6.01
N PRO A 437 21.02 12.35 -5.53
CA PRO A 437 19.97 13.32 -5.27
C PRO A 437 19.27 13.78 -6.56
N MET A 438 17.95 13.84 -6.52
CA MET A 438 17.07 14.17 -7.64
C MET A 438 16.07 15.28 -7.25
N PRO A 439 16.56 16.46 -6.82
CA PRO A 439 15.72 17.50 -6.24
C PRO A 439 14.66 18.00 -7.25
N LEU A 440 13.49 18.34 -6.72
CA LEU A 440 12.33 18.87 -7.46
C LEU A 440 11.72 17.86 -8.47
N THR A 441 11.95 16.56 -8.27
CA THR A 441 11.34 15.49 -9.07
C THR A 441 10.52 14.57 -8.17
N SER A 442 9.34 14.13 -8.63
CA SER A 442 8.36 13.40 -7.82
C SER A 442 7.92 12.09 -8.49
N ALA A 443 8.88 11.43 -9.15
CA ALA A 443 8.85 10.06 -9.67
C ALA A 443 10.27 9.83 -10.17
N ILE A 444 10.89 8.72 -9.78
CA ILE A 444 12.29 8.46 -10.09
C ILE A 444 12.35 7.03 -10.58
N THR A 445 12.41 6.85 -11.90
CA THR A 445 12.46 5.51 -12.52
C THR A 445 13.83 5.32 -13.17
N PRO A 446 14.79 4.73 -12.45
CA PRO A 446 16.11 4.46 -12.99
C PRO A 446 16.05 3.36 -14.06
N GLU A 447 16.93 3.47 -15.04
CA GLU A 447 17.20 2.51 -16.11
C GLU A 447 18.69 2.61 -16.47
N SER A 448 19.27 1.55 -17.02
CA SER A 448 20.67 1.54 -17.45
C SER A 448 20.84 1.01 -18.87
N ALA A 449 21.69 1.65 -19.66
CA ALA A 449 22.01 1.22 -21.01
C ALA A 449 23.34 1.83 -21.49
N ASP A 450 24.04 1.14 -22.40
CA ASP A 450 25.19 1.70 -23.15
C ASP A 450 24.65 2.38 -24.43
N LEU A 451 24.09 3.58 -24.28
CA LEU A 451 23.40 4.27 -25.38
C LEU A 451 24.35 4.85 -26.42
N ASP A 452 25.58 5.22 -26.02
CA ASP A 452 26.58 5.78 -26.93
C ASP A 452 27.70 4.81 -27.30
N SER A 453 27.52 3.53 -27.01
CA SER A 453 28.38 2.41 -27.42
C SER A 453 29.85 2.62 -27.05
N ASP A 454 30.11 3.24 -25.91
CA ASP A 454 31.47 3.45 -25.41
C ASP A 454 31.97 2.30 -24.53
N GLY A 455 31.08 1.34 -24.25
CA GLY A 455 31.38 0.06 -23.61
C GLY A 455 31.15 0.06 -22.11
N ASP A 456 30.58 1.12 -21.54
CA ASP A 456 30.07 1.13 -20.18
C ASP A 456 28.57 1.44 -20.12
N LEU A 457 27.96 1.14 -18.96
CA LEU A 457 26.54 1.41 -18.76
C LEU A 457 26.34 2.83 -18.22
N ASP A 458 25.45 3.57 -18.85
CA ASP A 458 24.96 4.85 -18.38
C ASP A 458 23.74 4.70 -17.48
N LEU A 459 23.43 5.77 -16.73
CA LEU A 459 22.20 5.88 -15.94
C LEU A 459 21.20 6.82 -16.63
N PHE A 460 20.00 6.32 -16.85
CA PHE A 460 18.85 7.11 -17.29
C PHE A 460 17.80 7.16 -16.20
N VAL A 461 17.17 8.31 -16.01
CA VAL A 461 16.14 8.47 -14.98
C VAL A 461 14.91 9.14 -15.58
N GLY A 462 13.82 8.39 -15.68
CA GLY A 462 12.51 8.93 -16.00
C GLY A 462 11.92 9.66 -14.80
N VAL A 463 11.40 10.87 -15.02
CA VAL A 463 10.88 11.74 -13.96
C VAL A 463 9.44 12.18 -14.18
N SER A 464 8.79 12.69 -13.12
CA SER A 464 7.38 13.12 -13.14
C SER A 464 7.04 14.22 -14.16
N SER A 465 8.04 15.01 -14.59
CA SER A 465 7.89 16.02 -15.66
C SER A 465 7.74 15.41 -17.06
N GLY A 466 8.01 14.11 -17.20
CA GLY A 466 8.10 13.37 -18.45
C GLY A 466 9.43 13.44 -19.16
N ALA A 467 10.41 14.12 -18.57
CA ALA A 467 11.77 14.03 -19.01
C ALA A 467 12.36 12.65 -18.69
N VAL A 468 13.30 12.23 -19.55
CA VAL A 468 14.32 11.26 -19.19
C VAL A 468 15.61 12.05 -19.06
N ARG A 469 16.26 11.97 -17.89
CA ARG A 469 17.57 12.57 -17.63
C ARG A 469 18.64 11.52 -17.91
N TRP A 470 19.68 11.91 -18.61
CA TRP A 470 20.81 11.05 -18.97
C TRP A 470 22.02 11.46 -18.14
N PHE A 471 22.58 10.50 -17.42
CA PHE A 471 23.84 10.62 -16.73
C PHE A 471 24.83 9.65 -17.35
N ARG A 472 25.77 10.21 -18.11
CA ARG A 472 26.82 9.44 -18.75
C ARG A 472 27.83 8.98 -17.73
N ASN A 473 28.24 7.72 -17.77
CA ASN A 473 29.35 7.24 -16.99
C ASN A 473 30.66 7.70 -17.66
N GLU A 474 31.42 8.54 -16.95
CA GLU A 474 32.75 8.98 -17.39
C GLU A 474 33.85 8.41 -16.47
N GLY A 475 33.48 7.43 -15.63
CA GLY A 475 34.35 6.78 -14.67
C GLY A 475 35.15 5.63 -15.29
N PRO A 476 36.19 5.14 -14.59
CA PRO A 476 36.80 3.86 -14.96
C PRO A 476 35.82 2.69 -14.71
N PRO A 477 35.97 1.54 -15.40
CA PRO A 477 35.04 0.41 -15.29
C PRO A 477 34.74 -0.06 -13.88
N ALA A 478 35.73 -0.07 -12.98
CA ALA A 478 35.56 -0.54 -11.59
C ALA A 478 35.16 0.57 -10.59
N ALA A 479 34.90 1.79 -11.05
CA ALA A 479 34.47 2.91 -10.21
C ALA A 479 33.67 3.91 -11.08
N PRO A 480 32.39 3.61 -11.38
CA PRO A 480 31.58 4.44 -12.26
C PRO A 480 31.44 5.87 -11.72
N ALA A 481 31.41 6.85 -12.64
CA ALA A 481 31.33 8.27 -12.29
C ALA A 481 30.37 9.00 -13.24
N PHE A 482 29.15 9.23 -12.77
CA PHE A 482 28.05 9.71 -13.60
C PHE A 482 27.98 11.24 -13.71
N VAL A 483 28.01 11.77 -14.94
CA VAL A 483 27.90 13.20 -15.28
C VAL A 483 26.63 13.45 -16.09
N GLU A 484 25.81 14.41 -15.69
CA GLU A 484 24.56 14.70 -16.41
C GLU A 484 24.80 15.34 -17.78
N VAL A 485 24.23 14.73 -18.83
CA VAL A 485 24.26 15.25 -20.18
C VAL A 485 23.12 16.26 -20.38
N THR A 486 23.44 17.54 -20.30
CA THR A 486 22.45 18.64 -20.39
C THR A 486 22.32 19.25 -21.78
N THR A 487 23.29 19.00 -22.67
CA THR A 487 23.38 19.60 -24.01
C THR A 487 22.59 18.85 -25.08
N ASP A 488 22.25 17.59 -24.83
CA ASP A 488 21.53 16.75 -25.79
C ASP A 488 20.12 17.31 -26.12
N SER A 489 19.59 17.06 -27.32
CA SER A 489 18.28 17.62 -27.71
C SER A 489 17.06 16.82 -27.24
N ALA A 490 17.23 15.52 -26.97
CA ALA A 490 16.20 14.59 -26.54
C ALA A 490 16.04 14.57 -25.01
N PHE A 491 17.17 14.56 -24.28
CA PHE A 491 17.21 14.34 -22.82
C PHE A 491 17.18 15.63 -21.97
N GLY A 492 16.66 15.50 -20.75
CA GLY A 492 16.70 16.51 -19.69
C GLY A 492 15.38 17.26 -19.41
N GLU A 493 15.42 18.11 -18.41
CA GLU A 493 14.25 18.81 -17.84
C GLU A 493 13.64 19.97 -18.62
N PRO A 494 14.36 20.73 -19.47
CA PRO A 494 13.75 21.84 -20.18
C PRO A 494 12.57 21.40 -21.04
N SER A 495 11.48 22.17 -21.04
CA SER A 495 10.28 21.86 -21.84
C SER A 495 10.52 21.85 -23.36
N SER A 496 11.70 22.29 -23.79
CA SER A 496 12.14 22.20 -25.18
C SER A 496 12.63 20.81 -25.59
N LYS A 497 13.00 19.93 -24.65
CA LYS A 497 13.57 18.60 -24.93
C LYS A 497 12.55 17.65 -25.55
N ARG A 498 12.97 16.84 -26.52
CA ARG A 498 12.06 16.03 -27.37
C ARG A 498 11.24 15.03 -26.56
N ILE A 499 11.88 14.23 -25.70
CA ILE A 499 11.20 13.18 -24.93
C ILE A 499 10.15 13.81 -24.01
N ARG A 500 10.55 14.81 -23.22
CA ARG A 500 9.65 15.53 -22.32
C ARG A 500 8.42 16.13 -23.01
N ARG A 501 8.58 16.68 -24.22
CA ARG A 501 7.45 17.24 -24.99
C ARG A 501 6.41 16.18 -25.37
N ALA A 502 6.86 14.98 -25.69
CA ALA A 502 6.00 13.87 -26.10
C ALA A 502 5.37 13.16 -24.89
N THR A 503 6.15 12.89 -23.84
CA THR A 503 5.67 12.20 -22.64
C THR A 503 4.72 13.06 -21.81
N ARG A 504 5.04 14.36 -21.65
CA ARG A 504 4.29 15.40 -20.91
C ARG A 504 4.14 15.21 -19.40
N GLN A 505 4.10 13.97 -18.94
CA GLN A 505 3.98 13.50 -17.55
C GLN A 505 4.96 12.36 -17.34
N GLN A 506 4.97 11.73 -16.16
CA GLN A 506 5.94 10.71 -15.76
C GLN A 506 6.37 9.76 -16.87
N ALA A 507 7.69 9.66 -17.06
CA ALA A 507 8.35 8.75 -17.97
C ALA A 507 8.84 7.51 -17.22
N THR A 508 8.72 6.34 -17.82
CA THR A 508 9.36 5.09 -17.40
C THR A 508 10.16 4.53 -18.59
N PRO A 509 11.47 4.83 -18.68
CA PRO A 509 12.29 4.51 -19.84
C PRO A 509 12.67 3.02 -19.88
N ARG A 510 12.79 2.46 -21.08
CA ARG A 510 13.42 1.16 -21.39
C ARG A 510 14.17 1.25 -22.72
N PHE A 511 15.37 0.70 -22.78
CA PHE A 511 16.14 0.66 -24.01
C PHE A 511 16.12 -0.73 -24.64
N LEU A 512 16.03 -0.77 -25.96
CA LEU A 512 16.18 -1.98 -26.77
C LEU A 512 16.58 -1.60 -28.19
N ASP A 513 17.15 -2.53 -28.93
CA ASP A 513 17.29 -2.42 -30.39
C ASP A 513 15.98 -2.93 -31.04
N GLU A 514 15.08 -2.02 -31.42
CA GLU A 514 13.72 -2.38 -31.84
C GLU A 514 13.67 -2.89 -33.27
N ASP A 515 14.48 -2.31 -34.16
CA ASP A 515 14.51 -2.65 -35.59
C ASP A 515 15.73 -3.49 -36.00
N SER A 516 16.53 -3.91 -35.03
CA SER A 516 17.71 -4.78 -35.17
C SER A 516 18.80 -4.17 -36.06
N ASP A 517 18.97 -2.86 -36.00
CA ASP A 517 20.00 -2.13 -36.76
C ASP A 517 21.31 -1.93 -35.97
N GLY A 518 21.30 -2.33 -34.69
CA GLY A 518 22.46 -2.34 -33.81
C GLY A 518 22.66 -1.05 -33.01
N ASP A 519 21.72 -0.10 -33.06
CA ASP A 519 21.63 0.99 -32.09
C ASP A 519 20.44 0.85 -31.14
N LEU A 520 20.50 1.53 -30.00
CA LEU A 520 19.45 1.44 -28.99
C LEU A 520 18.38 2.51 -29.23
N ASP A 521 17.13 2.03 -29.29
CA ASP A 521 15.91 2.81 -29.23
C ASP A 521 15.41 2.98 -27.79
N LEU A 522 14.44 3.87 -27.62
CA LEU A 522 13.84 4.15 -26.32
C LEU A 522 12.34 3.93 -26.33
N LEU A 523 11.86 3.01 -25.50
CA LEU A 523 10.48 2.94 -25.08
C LEU A 523 10.26 3.81 -23.84
N VAL A 524 9.12 4.50 -23.79
CA VAL A 524 8.73 5.28 -22.61
C VAL A 524 7.30 4.92 -22.22
N GLY A 525 7.18 4.20 -21.11
CA GLY A 525 5.91 4.07 -20.41
C GLY A 525 5.48 5.41 -19.81
N ARG A 526 4.17 5.69 -19.79
CA ARG A 526 3.63 6.97 -19.31
C ARG A 526 2.70 6.81 -18.13
N TRP A 527 2.74 7.78 -17.23
CA TRP A 527 1.62 8.07 -16.32
C TRP A 527 0.73 9.17 -16.89
N GLN A 528 -0.60 9.05 -16.78
CA GLN A 528 -1.56 10.06 -17.20
C GLN A 528 -2.55 10.38 -16.07
N THR A 529 -2.56 11.63 -15.59
CA THR A 529 -3.41 12.13 -14.48
C THR A 529 -4.80 12.63 -14.90
N GLY A 530 -5.29 12.31 -16.10
CA GLY A 530 -6.63 12.69 -16.59
C GLY A 530 -7.72 11.65 -16.29
N GLN A 531 -9.00 12.06 -16.28
CA GLN A 531 -10.15 11.14 -16.08
C GLN A 531 -10.24 10.03 -17.13
N ASP A 532 -9.65 10.23 -18.31
CA ASP A 532 -9.66 9.26 -19.40
C ASP A 532 -8.56 8.18 -19.27
N GLY A 533 -7.59 8.32 -18.34
CA GLY A 533 -6.58 7.29 -18.04
C GLY A 533 -6.07 6.51 -19.26
N ASN A 534 -5.46 7.18 -20.23
CA ASN A 534 -4.99 6.55 -21.47
C ASN A 534 -3.46 6.56 -21.54
N ALA A 535 -2.83 5.88 -20.58
CA ALA A 535 -1.41 5.56 -20.62
C ALA A 535 -1.13 4.65 -21.82
N THR A 536 -0.05 4.94 -22.53
CA THR A 536 0.44 4.20 -23.69
C THR A 536 1.95 4.09 -23.56
N ILE A 537 2.55 3.20 -24.34
CA ILE A 537 4.02 3.11 -24.46
C ILE A 537 4.41 3.92 -25.70
N LEU A 538 5.27 4.92 -25.53
CA LEU A 538 5.86 5.67 -26.65
C LEU A 538 7.07 4.91 -27.18
N LEU A 539 7.32 5.00 -28.50
CA LEU A 539 8.58 4.58 -29.12
C LEU A 539 9.31 5.82 -29.64
N PHE A 540 10.55 5.99 -29.22
CA PHE A 540 11.50 6.88 -29.86
C PHE A 540 12.54 6.02 -30.57
N ARG A 541 12.52 6.07 -31.90
CA ARG A 541 13.53 5.39 -32.70
C ARG A 541 14.80 6.24 -32.74
N ASN A 542 15.96 5.62 -32.66
CA ASN A 542 17.23 6.26 -32.91
C ASN A 542 17.46 6.36 -34.42
N ASP A 543 17.28 7.55 -34.98
CA ASP A 543 17.58 7.80 -36.41
C ASP A 543 19.08 8.15 -36.62
N GLY A 544 19.88 8.05 -35.56
CA GLY A 544 21.27 8.46 -35.49
C GLY A 544 22.25 7.32 -35.80
N THR A 545 23.17 7.08 -34.88
CA THR A 545 24.12 5.96 -34.91
C THR A 545 24.31 5.44 -33.49
N PRO A 546 24.87 4.23 -33.29
CA PRO A 546 25.14 3.71 -31.95
C PRO A 546 26.00 4.64 -31.07
N THR A 547 26.87 5.46 -31.67
CA THR A 547 27.77 6.38 -30.92
C THR A 547 27.31 7.82 -30.84
N VAL A 548 26.28 8.18 -31.60
CA VAL A 548 25.71 9.53 -31.66
C VAL A 548 24.20 9.37 -31.85
N PRO A 549 23.47 9.11 -30.76
CA PRO A 549 22.03 8.82 -30.84
C PRO A 549 21.23 10.07 -31.26
N ASP A 550 20.20 9.88 -32.08
CA ASP A 550 19.18 10.90 -32.39
C ASP A 550 17.78 10.30 -32.20
N LEU A 551 17.30 10.32 -30.96
CA LEU A 551 15.99 9.79 -30.61
C LEU A 551 14.85 10.68 -31.15
N VAL A 552 14.05 10.10 -32.04
CA VAL A 552 12.89 10.72 -32.71
C VAL A 552 11.64 9.93 -32.36
N LEU A 553 10.57 10.63 -31.96
CA LEU A 553 9.28 9.99 -31.68
C LEU A 553 8.76 9.28 -32.95
N ALA A 554 8.68 7.96 -32.89
CA ALA A 554 8.23 7.09 -33.97
C ALA A 554 6.79 6.61 -33.77
N SER A 555 6.36 6.40 -32.52
CA SER A 555 4.98 6.04 -32.18
C SER A 555 4.52 6.62 -30.85
N GLU A 556 3.24 7.03 -30.77
CA GLU A 556 2.59 7.40 -29.50
C GLU A 556 1.87 6.24 -28.81
N ASP A 557 1.74 5.11 -29.50
CA ASP A 557 1.16 3.86 -29.00
C ASP A 557 1.88 2.69 -29.66
N TRP A 558 2.99 2.30 -29.05
CA TRP A 558 3.87 1.27 -29.58
C TRP A 558 3.11 -0.05 -29.73
N ARG A 559 3.11 -0.56 -30.98
CA ARG A 559 2.40 -1.77 -31.41
C ARG A 559 0.87 -1.76 -31.18
N GLY A 560 0.28 -0.61 -30.85
CA GLY A 560 -1.17 -0.49 -30.63
C GLY A 560 -1.66 -1.24 -29.39
N LEU A 561 -0.81 -1.34 -28.36
CA LEU A 561 -1.09 -2.14 -27.16
C LEU A 561 -1.93 -1.39 -26.12
N GLY A 562 -1.91 -0.06 -26.16
CA GLY A 562 -2.71 0.77 -25.27
C GLY A 562 -4.20 0.85 -25.67
N PRO A 563 -5.00 1.58 -24.85
CA PRO A 563 -4.61 2.24 -23.61
C PRO A 563 -4.55 1.28 -22.40
N PHE A 564 -3.72 1.63 -21.42
CA PHE A 564 -3.41 0.84 -20.22
C PHE A 564 -3.95 1.44 -18.91
N GLY A 565 -4.95 2.31 -18.95
CA GLY A 565 -5.38 3.01 -17.75
C GLY A 565 -4.40 4.13 -17.37
N ARG A 566 -4.18 4.37 -16.07
CA ARG A 566 -3.45 5.56 -15.61
C ARG A 566 -1.93 5.49 -15.74
N SER A 567 -1.34 4.30 -15.74
CA SER A 567 0.11 4.13 -15.83
C SER A 567 0.47 2.85 -16.57
N VAL A 568 1.61 2.87 -17.23
CA VAL A 568 2.22 1.70 -17.84
C VAL A 568 3.72 1.70 -17.56
N ALA A 569 4.21 0.61 -16.99
CA ALA A 569 5.63 0.35 -16.79
C ALA A 569 6.00 -0.91 -17.60
N PRO A 570 6.55 -0.76 -18.82
CA PRO A 570 6.95 -1.90 -19.65
C PRO A 570 8.25 -2.52 -19.12
N ALA A 571 8.40 -3.82 -19.31
CA ALA A 571 9.61 -4.60 -19.06
C ALA A 571 9.72 -5.68 -20.13
N LEU A 572 10.91 -5.92 -20.68
CA LEU A 572 11.13 -6.89 -21.75
C LEU A 572 12.08 -8.00 -21.32
N GLY A 573 11.82 -9.21 -21.79
CA GLY A 573 12.68 -10.37 -21.55
C GLY A 573 12.20 -11.58 -22.35
N ASP A 574 13.08 -12.53 -22.62
CA ASP A 574 12.72 -13.80 -23.27
C ASP A 574 12.04 -14.72 -22.23
N LEU A 575 10.71 -14.81 -22.24
CA LEU A 575 9.95 -15.55 -21.21
C LEU A 575 9.73 -17.01 -21.59
N ASP A 576 9.80 -17.36 -22.88
CA ASP A 576 9.57 -18.72 -23.35
C ASP A 576 10.79 -19.43 -23.97
N GLY A 577 11.92 -18.74 -24.01
CA GLY A 577 13.22 -19.27 -24.40
C GLY A 577 13.42 -19.37 -25.91
N ASP A 578 12.64 -18.63 -26.70
CA ASP A 578 12.72 -18.63 -28.17
C ASP A 578 13.69 -17.59 -28.74
N SER A 579 14.38 -16.86 -27.87
CA SER A 579 15.38 -15.83 -28.18
C SER A 579 14.83 -14.57 -28.82
N ASP A 580 13.53 -14.34 -28.74
CA ASP A 580 12.95 -13.02 -28.94
C ASP A 580 12.44 -12.43 -27.60
N LEU A 581 12.20 -11.11 -27.59
CA LEU A 581 11.79 -10.42 -26.35
C LEU A 581 10.27 -10.39 -26.24
N ASP A 582 9.77 -10.99 -25.16
CA ASP A 582 8.40 -10.82 -24.69
C ASP A 582 8.25 -9.55 -23.86
N LEU A 583 7.00 -9.17 -23.58
CA LEU A 583 6.66 -7.95 -22.84
C LEU A 583 5.85 -8.27 -21.59
N ILE A 584 6.27 -7.70 -20.47
CA ILE A 584 5.46 -7.59 -19.26
C ILE A 584 5.12 -6.12 -19.04
N VAL A 585 3.88 -5.85 -18.65
CA VAL A 585 3.37 -4.52 -18.36
C VAL A 585 2.81 -4.47 -16.95
N GLY A 586 3.42 -3.64 -16.10
CA GLY A 586 2.87 -3.25 -14.80
C GLY A 586 1.93 -2.04 -14.92
N LEU A 587 0.80 -2.09 -14.22
CA LEU A 587 -0.27 -1.09 -14.26
C LEU A 587 -0.48 -0.42 -12.89
N ALA A 588 -1.13 0.75 -12.89
CA ALA A 588 -1.38 1.53 -11.68
C ALA A 588 -2.40 0.90 -10.70
N ASP A 589 -3.11 -0.15 -11.13
CA ASP A 589 -4.11 -0.85 -10.33
C ASP A 589 -3.54 -2.10 -9.63
N GLY A 590 -2.22 -2.32 -9.69
CA GLY A 590 -1.56 -3.51 -9.13
C GLY A 590 -1.50 -4.69 -10.11
N VAL A 591 -2.12 -4.56 -11.29
CA VAL A 591 -2.16 -5.65 -12.26
C VAL A 591 -0.90 -5.69 -13.12
N VAL A 592 -0.35 -6.88 -13.27
CA VAL A 592 0.72 -7.23 -14.21
C VAL A 592 0.14 -8.06 -15.35
N ARG A 593 0.44 -7.67 -16.59
CA ARG A 593 0.00 -8.36 -17.82
C ARG A 593 1.19 -8.83 -18.64
N GLY A 594 1.19 -10.10 -19.05
CA GLY A 594 2.18 -10.68 -19.96
C GLY A 594 1.70 -10.71 -21.41
N TYR A 595 2.63 -10.47 -22.33
CA TYR A 595 2.43 -10.57 -23.77
C TYR A 595 3.55 -11.38 -24.38
N ARG A 596 3.20 -12.44 -25.09
CA ARG A 596 4.14 -13.21 -25.91
C ARG A 596 4.38 -12.49 -27.22
N ASN A 597 5.63 -12.39 -27.63
CA ASN A 597 5.98 -12.01 -28.99
C ASN A 597 5.84 -13.23 -29.92
N VAL A 598 4.95 -13.12 -30.91
CA VAL A 598 4.72 -14.16 -31.94
C VAL A 598 5.29 -13.75 -33.30
N GLY A 599 6.04 -12.66 -33.32
CA GLY A 599 6.63 -12.07 -34.50
C GLY A 599 8.06 -12.57 -34.71
N THR A 600 8.98 -11.62 -34.82
CA THR A 600 10.43 -11.85 -34.90
C THR A 600 11.12 -10.81 -34.03
N PRO A 601 12.40 -11.00 -33.63
CA PRO A 601 13.13 -9.98 -32.89
C PRO A 601 13.04 -8.57 -33.48
N ALA A 602 13.25 -8.42 -34.80
CA ALA A 602 13.20 -7.14 -35.50
C ALA A 602 11.78 -6.60 -35.78
N HIS A 603 10.74 -7.40 -35.54
CA HIS A 603 9.36 -7.05 -35.84
C HIS A 603 8.43 -7.71 -34.82
N ALA A 604 8.52 -7.27 -33.57
CA ALA A 604 7.73 -7.84 -32.50
C ALA A 604 6.22 -7.73 -32.78
N GLN A 605 5.50 -8.81 -32.49
CA GLN A 605 4.04 -8.87 -32.53
C GLN A 605 3.54 -9.45 -31.23
N PHE A 606 3.01 -8.61 -30.36
CA PHE A 606 2.58 -9.03 -29.04
C PHE A 606 1.14 -9.54 -29.04
N VAL A 607 0.93 -10.70 -28.45
CA VAL A 607 -0.39 -11.24 -28.12
C VAL A 607 -0.42 -11.54 -26.62
N PRO A 608 -1.58 -11.43 -25.94
CA PRO A 608 -1.67 -11.86 -24.54
C PRO A 608 -1.13 -13.29 -24.39
N ASP A 609 -0.27 -13.51 -23.39
CA ASP A 609 0.39 -14.80 -23.16
C ASP A 609 -0.59 -15.94 -22.77
N GLY A 610 -1.83 -15.56 -22.43
CA GLY A 610 -2.90 -16.45 -22.02
C GLY A 610 -2.89 -16.80 -20.54
N ALA A 611 -1.95 -16.24 -19.78
CA ALA A 611 -1.92 -16.34 -18.33
C ALA A 611 -2.95 -15.38 -17.71
N PRO A 612 -3.55 -15.73 -16.56
CA PRO A 612 -4.32 -14.77 -15.79
C PRO A 612 -3.42 -13.59 -15.41
N ALA A 613 -4.01 -12.39 -15.43
CA ALA A 613 -3.39 -11.21 -14.87
C ALA A 613 -2.96 -11.47 -13.42
N LEU A 614 -1.73 -11.12 -13.08
CA LEU A 614 -1.23 -11.21 -11.71
C LEU A 614 -1.54 -9.90 -11.01
N ASP A 615 -2.36 -9.93 -9.97
CA ASP A 615 -2.61 -8.77 -9.13
C ASP A 615 -1.67 -8.81 -7.91
N VAL A 616 -0.72 -7.88 -7.88
CA VAL A 616 0.31 -7.79 -6.84
C VAL A 616 -0.03 -6.76 -5.75
N GLY A 617 -1.26 -6.24 -5.72
CA GLY A 617 -1.65 -5.15 -4.83
C GLY A 617 -1.17 -3.79 -5.35
N ARG A 618 -1.71 -2.71 -4.77
CA ARG A 618 -1.39 -1.33 -5.20
C ARG A 618 -0.12 -0.73 -4.60
#